data_AF-A0A7G8BMH1-F1
#
_entry.id   AF-A0A7G8BMH1-F1
#
_cell.length_a   1.000
_cell.length_b   1.000
_cell.length_c   1.000
_cell.angle_alpha   90.00
_cell.angle_beta   90.00
_cell.angle_gamma   90.00
#
_symmetry.space_group_name_H-M   'P 1'
#
loop_
_entity.id
_entity.type
_entity.pdbx_description
1 polymer ?
#
loop_
_entity_poly.entity_id
_entity_poly.type
_entity_poly.pdbx_seq_one_letter_code
_entity_poly.pdbx_strand_id
1 'polypeptide(L)'
;MPDYIYLLEKRLTPAQQKAIQQVRDAARDAGMTVFLTGGAVRDLSTGSSVRDLDFTVQGNATKLKKSLEKAGAKLWGEYEPTRTLFFWFPGSARVEVSSARREEYPKPGKPVYHWAPILEDLRRRDFTANAMAISLNEGSYGLLLDPLNGMADIEARHIRLVSAYGFIEDPSRLLRATRLKARLGWDMDERTQARYENAKGDALIDSIPAHLKGYELEEIGHEEDGLRALKALESEGWMKHIFPAWTSSKVDVHGLEHLRENYYQLLIQGVHPDISAAQMELLTAKMLPKDISALKKSFVRPGFVEQWNHLEAETREFTKVLTGKGATTASATWKLLTSYQPEPILWLAHTGKGAAIQNKFKNFFTVWPEAKQKVPAALMQEMRITPQIERYDELLRELFFNLIDGKLQTDEEMKAFLEPYSPPAPPPPVTIRRSRKKAAEPKIKSEKPSDEDLDEEGMPRIEDMDLEGDDLDEPGDEEEADEGEAKPVAKGKAASATPAKKEAEKKVSTPAKAAAAAPAKIAKKEAAKPAAKAVPAKSAAPVKKAAVAPAHNHAAAHAKPVKKAAVPEKKAAVPAKKPVAKKPAPKPVAKKTAKPTPKPAVKKAAPKAAKPAKKAAKKKR
;
A
#
# COMPACT_ATOMS: atom_id res chain seq x y z
N MET A 1 2.38 17.42 -15.57
CA MET A 1 1.95 16.83 -14.29
C MET A 1 1.27 15.50 -14.59
N PRO A 2 1.39 14.47 -13.73
CA PRO A 2 0.62 13.25 -13.87
C PRO A 2 -0.88 13.54 -13.69
N ASP A 3 -1.73 12.87 -14.47
CA ASP A 3 -3.18 12.91 -14.27
C ASP A 3 -3.57 11.88 -13.18
N TYR A 4 -3.90 12.39 -12.00
CA TYR A 4 -4.32 11.54 -10.88
C TYR A 4 -5.71 10.90 -11.07
N ILE A 5 -6.56 11.40 -11.98
CA ILE A 5 -7.79 10.72 -12.37
C ILE A 5 -7.43 9.40 -13.05
N TYR A 6 -6.56 9.45 -14.07
CA TYR A 6 -6.02 8.28 -14.73
C TYR A 6 -5.30 7.32 -13.76
N LEU A 7 -4.51 7.82 -12.81
CA LEU A 7 -3.86 6.94 -11.81
C LEU A 7 -4.88 6.22 -10.92
N LEU A 8 -5.93 6.91 -10.46
CA LEU A 8 -7.00 6.30 -9.65
C LEU A 8 -7.78 5.24 -10.44
N GLU A 9 -8.00 5.45 -11.73
CA GLU A 9 -8.72 4.50 -12.61
C GLU A 9 -7.88 3.29 -13.05
N LYS A 10 -6.55 3.40 -13.11
CA LYS A 10 -5.68 2.38 -13.72
C LYS A 10 -4.69 1.70 -12.77
N ARG A 11 -4.33 2.29 -11.63
CA ARG A 11 -3.39 1.68 -10.66
C ARG A 11 -4.06 1.00 -9.45
N LEU A 12 -5.36 1.20 -9.25
CA LEU A 12 -6.13 0.58 -8.17
C LEU A 12 -6.88 -0.66 -8.63
N THR A 13 -6.99 -1.68 -7.78
CA THR A 13 -7.80 -2.87 -8.07
C THR A 13 -9.30 -2.51 -8.14
N PRO A 14 -10.15 -3.30 -8.84
CA PRO A 14 -11.59 -3.03 -8.90
C PRO A 14 -12.27 -2.94 -7.52
N ALA A 15 -11.76 -3.68 -6.52
CA ALA A 15 -12.22 -3.61 -5.14
C ALA A 15 -11.82 -2.29 -4.46
N GLN A 16 -10.60 -1.80 -4.69
CA GLN A 16 -10.13 -0.50 -4.19
C GLN A 16 -10.87 0.67 -4.85
N GLN A 17 -11.13 0.62 -6.15
CA GLN A 17 -11.94 1.61 -6.87
C GLN A 17 -13.37 1.66 -6.31
N LYS A 18 -13.98 0.49 -6.07
CA LYS A 18 -15.30 0.38 -5.43
C LYS A 18 -15.29 0.92 -4.00
N ALA A 19 -14.25 0.64 -3.21
CA ALA A 19 -14.09 1.16 -1.85
C ALA A 19 -13.97 2.69 -1.84
N ILE A 20 -13.18 3.28 -2.76
CA ILE A 20 -13.13 4.74 -2.98
C ILE A 20 -14.53 5.28 -3.26
N GLN A 21 -15.27 4.69 -4.18
CA GLN A 21 -16.60 5.18 -4.54
C GLN A 21 -17.58 5.11 -3.34
N GLN A 22 -17.58 4.00 -2.60
CA GLN A 22 -18.41 3.83 -1.41
C GLN A 22 -18.05 4.82 -0.29
N VAL A 23 -16.77 5.16 -0.12
CA VAL A 23 -16.32 6.19 0.83
C VAL A 23 -16.67 7.61 0.35
N ARG A 24 -16.60 7.89 -0.96
CA ARG A 24 -17.03 9.16 -1.56
C ARG A 24 -18.51 9.41 -1.34
N ASP A 25 -19.36 8.44 -1.63
CA ASP A 25 -20.81 8.60 -1.50
C ASP A 25 -21.24 8.66 -0.03
N ALA A 26 -20.62 7.89 0.87
CA ALA A 26 -20.83 8.05 2.31
C ALA A 26 -20.42 9.45 2.82
N ALA A 27 -19.33 10.03 2.32
CA ALA A 27 -18.88 11.37 2.70
C ALA A 27 -19.81 12.47 2.14
N ARG A 28 -20.25 12.31 0.88
CA ARG A 28 -21.26 13.15 0.20
C ARG A 28 -22.55 13.22 1.01
N ASP A 29 -23.14 12.06 1.34
CA ASP A 29 -24.37 11.95 2.14
C ASP A 29 -24.24 12.59 3.53
N ALA A 30 -23.03 12.56 4.10
CA ALA A 30 -22.72 13.15 5.40
C ALA A 30 -22.35 14.65 5.35
N GLY A 31 -22.29 15.25 4.15
CA GLY A 31 -21.90 16.65 3.94
C GLY A 31 -20.43 16.94 4.26
N MET A 32 -19.53 15.98 4.02
CA MET A 32 -18.09 16.07 4.36
C MET A 32 -17.22 16.06 3.10
N THR A 33 -16.17 16.89 3.10
CA THR A 33 -15.14 16.80 2.06
C THR A 33 -14.17 15.66 2.37
N VAL A 34 -13.84 14.85 1.36
CA VAL A 34 -13.00 13.65 1.46
C VAL A 34 -11.77 13.73 0.57
N PHE A 35 -10.66 13.23 1.10
CA PHE A 35 -9.35 13.16 0.45
C PHE A 35 -8.75 11.78 0.65
N LEU A 36 -8.15 11.21 -0.39
CA LEU A 36 -7.15 10.14 -0.24
C LEU A 36 -5.83 10.79 0.20
N THR A 37 -5.06 10.15 1.07
CA THR A 37 -3.87 10.75 1.70
C THR A 37 -2.75 9.71 1.89
N GLY A 38 -1.65 10.10 2.55
CA GLY A 38 -0.78 9.15 3.23
C GLY A 38 -0.03 8.19 2.31
N GLY A 39 0.06 6.93 2.72
CA GLY A 39 0.77 5.89 1.97
C GLY A 39 0.17 5.65 0.59
N ALA A 40 -1.16 5.70 0.49
CA ALA A 40 -1.89 5.48 -0.76
C ALA A 40 -1.50 6.50 -1.85
N VAL A 41 -1.37 7.79 -1.52
CA VAL A 41 -1.00 8.83 -2.49
C VAL A 41 0.46 8.70 -2.94
N ARG A 42 1.36 8.33 -2.02
CA ARG A 42 2.77 8.02 -2.34
C ARG A 42 2.86 6.84 -3.30
N ASP A 43 2.22 5.72 -2.95
CA ASP A 43 2.33 4.46 -3.68
C ASP A 43 1.65 4.54 -5.06
N LEU A 44 0.52 5.26 -5.17
CA LEU A 44 -0.08 5.65 -6.46
C LEU A 44 0.88 6.46 -7.34
N SER A 45 1.69 7.34 -6.75
CA SER A 45 2.62 8.20 -7.48
C SER A 45 3.86 7.43 -7.93
N THR A 46 4.49 6.65 -7.05
CA THR A 46 5.65 5.79 -7.38
C THR A 46 5.31 4.70 -8.40
N GLY A 47 4.06 4.25 -8.44
CA GLY A 47 3.67 3.05 -9.20
C GLY A 47 3.94 1.75 -8.44
N SER A 48 4.15 1.84 -7.13
CA SER A 48 4.16 0.68 -6.23
C SER A 48 2.75 0.10 -6.05
N SER A 49 2.63 -1.09 -5.47
CA SER A 49 1.31 -1.61 -5.11
C SER A 49 0.69 -0.74 -4.00
N VAL A 50 -0.57 -0.34 -4.19
CA VAL A 50 -1.36 0.30 -3.14
C VAL A 50 -1.95 -0.83 -2.30
N ARG A 51 -1.50 -0.99 -1.06
CA ARG A 51 -1.94 -2.08 -0.15
C ARG A 51 -3.13 -1.63 0.71
N ASP A 52 -3.19 -0.35 1.01
CA ASP A 52 -4.05 0.29 2.01
C ASP A 52 -4.46 1.68 1.54
N LEU A 53 -5.73 2.06 1.79
CA LEU A 53 -6.32 3.33 1.37
C LEU A 53 -6.58 4.26 2.57
N ASP A 54 -5.73 5.28 2.74
CA ASP A 54 -5.81 6.26 3.83
C ASP A 54 -6.73 7.45 3.48
N PHE A 55 -7.99 7.42 3.90
CA PHE A 55 -8.90 8.55 3.73
C PHE A 55 -8.84 9.53 4.91
N THR A 56 -8.86 10.81 4.60
CA THR A 56 -8.99 11.90 5.58
C THR A 56 -10.21 12.74 5.22
N VAL A 57 -11.13 12.92 6.18
CA VAL A 57 -12.37 13.70 6.00
C VAL A 57 -12.39 14.94 6.88
N GLN A 58 -12.78 16.08 6.31
CA GLN A 58 -13.03 17.30 7.11
C GLN A 58 -14.44 17.18 7.70
N GLY A 59 -14.52 16.80 8.98
CA GLY A 59 -15.78 16.52 9.66
C GLY A 59 -15.60 15.56 10.83
N ASN A 60 -16.50 14.58 10.93
CA ASN A 60 -16.41 13.52 11.94
C ASN A 60 -16.60 12.15 11.25
N ALA A 61 -15.49 11.44 11.03
CA ALA A 61 -15.48 10.12 10.40
C ALA A 61 -16.38 9.10 11.09
N THR A 62 -16.63 9.19 12.42
CA THR A 62 -17.50 8.23 13.12
C THR A 62 -18.97 8.29 12.67
N LYS A 63 -19.39 9.35 11.98
CA LYS A 63 -20.70 9.39 11.29
C LYS A 63 -20.77 8.46 10.08
N LEU A 64 -19.65 8.25 9.38
CA LEU A 64 -19.59 7.46 8.13
C LEU A 64 -19.75 5.96 8.39
N LYS A 65 -19.39 5.50 9.60
CA LYS A 65 -19.41 4.10 10.04
C LYS A 65 -20.63 3.31 9.55
N LYS A 66 -21.83 3.79 9.89
CA LYS A 66 -23.11 3.13 9.53
C LYS A 66 -23.45 3.14 8.04
N SER A 67 -22.80 3.99 7.24
CA SER A 67 -22.98 3.99 5.78
C SER A 67 -22.03 2.98 5.13
N LEU A 68 -20.76 2.95 5.56
CA LEU A 68 -19.77 1.98 5.09
C LEU A 68 -20.13 0.54 5.48
N GLU A 69 -20.64 0.34 6.70
CA GLU A 69 -21.18 -0.97 7.15
C GLU A 69 -22.34 -1.45 6.25
N LYS A 70 -23.24 -0.55 5.81
CA LYS A 70 -24.31 -0.88 4.84
C LYS A 70 -23.78 -1.14 3.43
N ALA A 71 -22.68 -0.50 3.05
CA ALA A 71 -22.02 -0.69 1.77
C ALA A 71 -21.25 -2.03 1.67
N GLY A 72 -21.19 -2.79 2.77
CA GLY A 72 -20.56 -4.12 2.86
C GLY A 72 -19.18 -4.12 3.52
N ALA A 73 -18.70 -3.00 4.07
CA ALA A 73 -17.42 -2.94 4.76
C ALA A 73 -17.53 -3.52 6.18
N LYS A 74 -16.66 -4.47 6.53
CA LYS A 74 -16.53 -4.96 7.90
C LYS A 74 -15.66 -3.98 8.70
N LEU A 75 -16.18 -3.43 9.80
CA LEU A 75 -15.36 -2.68 10.75
C LEU A 75 -14.31 -3.62 11.36
N TRP A 76 -13.03 -3.22 11.28
CA TRP A 76 -11.90 -3.92 11.89
C TRP A 76 -11.46 -3.29 13.22
N GLY A 77 -11.75 -2.01 13.45
CA GLY A 77 -11.46 -1.32 14.69
C GLY A 77 -11.80 0.16 14.63
N GLU A 78 -11.71 0.85 15.76
CA GLU A 78 -11.84 2.30 15.83
C GLU A 78 -10.96 2.89 16.94
N TYR A 79 -10.36 4.05 16.68
CA TYR A 79 -9.58 4.80 17.65
C TYR A 79 -10.22 6.19 17.84
N GLU A 80 -11.10 6.27 18.85
CA GLU A 80 -11.93 7.46 19.13
C GLU A 80 -11.12 8.76 19.33
N PRO A 81 -9.91 8.79 19.96
CA PRO A 81 -9.18 10.04 20.17
C PRO A 81 -8.83 10.79 18.87
N THR A 82 -8.51 10.07 17.78
CA THR A 82 -8.29 10.64 16.44
C THR A 82 -9.54 10.62 15.57
N ARG A 83 -10.61 9.93 16.01
CA ARG A 83 -11.74 9.49 15.20
C ARG A 83 -11.27 8.78 13.93
N THR A 84 -10.39 7.80 14.10
CA THR A 84 -9.99 6.86 13.05
C THR A 84 -10.90 5.63 13.08
N LEU A 85 -11.38 5.21 11.92
CA LEU A 85 -12.06 3.93 11.70
C LEU A 85 -11.21 3.05 10.77
N PHE A 86 -11.11 1.76 11.07
CA PHE A 86 -10.45 0.78 10.22
C PHE A 86 -11.51 -0.15 9.60
N PHE A 87 -11.43 -0.37 8.30
CA PHE A 87 -12.38 -1.17 7.53
C PHE A 87 -11.70 -2.17 6.60
N TRP A 88 -12.40 -3.28 6.39
CA TRP A 88 -12.12 -4.28 5.38
C TRP A 88 -13.28 -4.33 4.38
N PHE A 89 -12.98 -4.04 3.13
CA PHE A 89 -13.96 -4.05 2.03
C PHE A 89 -13.86 -5.38 1.24
N PRO A 90 -14.98 -5.89 0.69
CA PRO A 90 -14.97 -7.11 -0.12
C PRO A 90 -14.02 -7.01 -1.31
N GLY A 91 -13.25 -8.07 -1.57
CA GLY A 91 -12.15 -8.04 -2.55
C GLY A 91 -10.85 -7.45 -1.98
N SER A 92 -10.60 -7.66 -0.69
CA SER A 92 -9.29 -7.49 -0.05
C SER A 92 -8.76 -6.06 0.03
N ALA A 93 -9.65 -5.06 0.01
CA ALA A 93 -9.28 -3.65 0.15
C ALA A 93 -9.29 -3.21 1.63
N ARG A 94 -8.10 -2.97 2.19
CA ARG A 94 -7.90 -2.33 3.50
C ARG A 94 -8.11 -0.81 3.41
N VAL A 95 -8.87 -0.26 4.34
CA VAL A 95 -9.29 1.15 4.34
C VAL A 95 -9.16 1.74 5.74
N GLU A 96 -8.43 2.87 5.88
CA GLU A 96 -8.50 3.74 7.06
C GLU A 96 -9.34 4.98 6.73
N VAL A 97 -10.24 5.39 7.62
CA VAL A 97 -10.97 6.66 7.51
C VAL A 97 -10.76 7.48 8.78
N SER A 98 -9.99 8.57 8.68
CA SER A 98 -9.64 9.44 9.80
C SER A 98 -10.25 10.84 9.67
N SER A 99 -10.45 11.51 10.81
CA SER A 99 -10.92 12.91 10.82
C SER A 99 -9.74 13.88 10.74
N ALA A 100 -9.82 14.87 9.85
CA ALA A 100 -8.80 15.88 9.63
C ALA A 100 -8.55 16.69 10.92
N ARG A 101 -7.27 16.76 11.33
CA ARG A 101 -6.89 17.32 12.62
C ARG A 101 -5.49 17.93 12.59
N ARG A 102 -5.23 18.83 13.52
CA ARG A 102 -3.91 19.24 13.99
C ARG A 102 -3.58 18.48 15.28
N GLU A 103 -2.31 18.13 15.44
CA GLU A 103 -1.77 17.52 16.66
C GLU A 103 -0.82 18.53 17.31
N GLU A 104 -0.95 18.75 18.62
CA GLU A 104 -0.03 19.56 19.44
C GLU A 104 0.56 18.67 20.53
N TYR A 105 1.86 18.80 20.82
CA TYR A 105 2.58 17.87 21.69
C TYR A 105 3.15 18.56 22.94
N PRO A 106 2.37 18.73 24.02
CA PRO A 106 2.87 19.25 25.30
C PRO A 106 3.97 18.38 25.94
N LYS A 107 4.08 17.10 25.54
CA LYS A 107 5.15 16.15 25.91
C LYS A 107 5.38 15.15 24.77
N PRO A 108 6.60 14.59 24.61
CA PRO A 108 6.88 13.53 23.65
C PRO A 108 5.88 12.38 23.70
N GLY A 109 5.41 11.96 22.52
CA GLY A 109 4.44 10.88 22.35
C GLY A 109 3.03 11.17 22.91
N LYS A 110 2.72 12.41 23.34
CA LYS A 110 1.45 12.74 23.99
C LYS A 110 0.73 13.90 23.29
N PRO A 111 0.10 13.63 22.12
CA PRO A 111 -0.64 14.63 21.37
C PRO A 111 -1.93 15.07 22.08
N VAL A 112 -2.31 16.31 21.84
CA VAL A 112 -3.65 16.87 22.00
C VAL A 112 -4.21 17.11 20.60
N TYR A 113 -5.44 16.66 20.35
CA TYR A 113 -6.06 16.67 19.02
C TYR A 113 -7.01 17.86 18.87
N HIS A 114 -6.85 18.61 17.77
CA HIS A 114 -7.70 19.74 17.40
C HIS A 114 -8.25 19.52 15.99
N TRP A 115 -9.55 19.67 15.76
CA TRP A 115 -10.15 19.47 14.43
C TRP A 115 -9.76 20.63 13.50
N ALA A 116 -9.25 20.31 12.31
CA ALA A 116 -8.59 21.29 11.44
C ALA A 116 -8.79 20.96 9.93
N PRO A 117 -8.53 21.92 9.02
CA PRO A 117 -8.57 21.67 7.58
C PRO A 117 -7.47 20.70 7.11
N ILE A 118 -7.63 20.12 5.91
CA ILE A 118 -6.67 19.15 5.34
C ILE A 118 -5.23 19.67 5.30
N LEU A 119 -5.01 20.97 5.08
CA LEU A 119 -3.66 21.56 5.02
C LEU A 119 -2.92 21.54 6.38
N GLU A 120 -3.63 21.56 7.50
CA GLU A 120 -3.03 21.34 8.83
C GLU A 120 -2.82 19.85 9.11
N ASP A 121 -3.73 18.99 8.62
CA ASP A 121 -3.58 17.53 8.74
C ASP A 121 -2.38 16.99 7.96
N LEU A 122 -2.06 17.56 6.79
CA LEU A 122 -0.85 17.22 6.06
C LEU A 122 0.42 17.71 6.80
N ARG A 123 0.38 18.89 7.43
CA ARG A 123 1.54 19.47 8.15
C ARG A 123 1.92 18.76 9.45
N ARG A 124 1.01 18.00 10.07
CA ARG A 124 1.33 17.19 11.27
C ARG A 124 1.94 15.82 10.95
N ARG A 125 1.93 15.38 9.68
CA ARG A 125 2.36 14.03 9.27
C ARG A 125 3.87 13.83 9.45
N ASP A 126 4.31 12.59 9.20
CA ASP A 126 5.66 12.13 9.47
C ASP A 126 6.67 12.60 8.42
N PHE A 127 6.49 12.19 7.16
CA PHE A 127 7.41 12.44 6.06
C PHE A 127 6.71 13.13 4.89
N THR A 128 7.43 13.99 4.17
CA THR A 128 6.89 14.80 3.05
C THR A 128 6.19 13.95 2.00
N ALA A 129 6.79 12.83 1.60
CA ALA A 129 6.20 11.85 0.69
C ALA A 129 4.86 11.24 1.17
N ASN A 130 4.58 11.24 2.48
CA ASN A 130 3.29 10.82 3.06
C ASN A 130 2.34 12.01 3.35
N ALA A 131 2.83 13.24 3.20
CA ALA A 131 2.16 14.47 3.58
C ALA A 131 1.44 15.15 2.41
N MET A 132 0.93 14.33 1.48
CA MET A 132 0.14 14.73 0.32
C MET A 132 -1.30 14.22 0.42
N ALA A 133 -2.20 14.84 -0.33
CA ALA A 133 -3.58 14.40 -0.50
C ALA A 133 -4.03 14.46 -1.98
N ILE A 134 -4.91 13.55 -2.40
CA ILE A 134 -5.69 13.67 -3.64
C ILE A 134 -7.14 13.92 -3.22
N SER A 135 -7.75 14.97 -3.73
CA SER A 135 -9.15 15.29 -3.43
C SER A 135 -10.11 14.37 -4.20
N LEU A 136 -11.14 13.88 -3.50
CA LEU A 136 -12.12 12.95 -4.06
C LEU A 136 -13.53 13.56 -4.19
N ASN A 137 -13.68 14.85 -3.86
CA ASN A 137 -14.93 15.60 -4.00
C ASN A 137 -15.26 15.81 -5.50
N GLU A 138 -16.53 16.02 -5.85
CA GLU A 138 -16.96 16.09 -7.27
C GLU A 138 -16.31 17.24 -8.05
N GLY A 139 -16.37 18.46 -7.52
CA GLY A 139 -15.79 19.66 -8.16
C GLY A 139 -14.25 19.77 -8.08
N SER A 140 -13.56 18.76 -7.54
CA SER A 140 -12.10 18.75 -7.38
C SER A 140 -11.49 17.35 -7.48
N TYR A 141 -12.16 16.41 -8.17
CA TYR A 141 -11.73 15.01 -8.24
C TYR A 141 -10.37 14.89 -8.93
N GLY A 142 -9.44 14.17 -8.31
CA GLY A 142 -8.07 14.02 -8.82
C GLY A 142 -7.15 15.22 -8.55
N LEU A 143 -7.60 16.29 -7.89
CA LEU A 143 -6.72 17.41 -7.55
C LEU A 143 -5.71 16.99 -6.46
N LEU A 144 -4.41 17.03 -6.78
CA LEU A 144 -3.33 16.85 -5.80
C LEU A 144 -3.18 18.11 -4.92
N LEU A 145 -3.03 17.89 -3.62
CA LEU A 145 -2.58 18.87 -2.63
C LEU A 145 -1.25 18.38 -2.05
N ASP A 146 -0.15 18.98 -2.49
CA ASP A 146 1.19 18.78 -1.92
C ASP A 146 1.72 20.11 -1.35
N PRO A 147 1.45 20.42 -0.07
CA PRO A 147 1.87 21.67 0.56
C PRO A 147 3.33 21.64 1.07
N LEU A 148 4.07 20.56 0.83
CA LEU A 148 5.38 20.29 1.42
C LEU A 148 6.43 19.77 0.42
N ASN A 149 6.08 19.73 -0.88
CA ASN A 149 6.90 19.25 -1.99
C ASN A 149 7.32 17.77 -1.85
N GLY A 150 6.43 16.95 -1.30
CA GLY A 150 6.59 15.50 -1.18
C GLY A 150 6.83 14.80 -2.52
N MET A 151 6.26 15.29 -3.62
CA MET A 151 6.54 14.74 -4.96
C MET A 151 8.03 14.82 -5.33
N ALA A 152 8.72 15.93 -5.01
CA ALA A 152 10.14 16.06 -5.30
C ALA A 152 11.01 15.15 -4.42
N ASP A 153 10.61 14.89 -3.17
CA ASP A 153 11.28 13.91 -2.31
C ASP A 153 11.02 12.46 -2.78
N ILE A 154 9.88 12.17 -3.42
CA ILE A 154 9.63 10.88 -4.10
C ILE A 154 10.55 10.72 -5.31
N GLU A 155 10.66 11.75 -6.16
CA GLU A 155 11.56 11.74 -7.33
C GLU A 155 13.03 11.59 -6.90
N ALA A 156 13.44 12.26 -5.83
CA ALA A 156 14.76 12.13 -5.23
C ALA A 156 14.96 10.85 -4.38
N ARG A 157 13.91 10.05 -4.17
CA ARG A 157 13.91 8.83 -3.31
C ARG A 157 14.42 9.10 -1.88
N HIS A 158 13.99 10.20 -1.28
CA HIS A 158 14.38 10.64 0.05
C HIS A 158 13.24 10.58 1.07
N ILE A 159 13.53 10.05 2.25
CA ILE A 159 12.66 10.13 3.43
C ILE A 159 13.01 11.42 4.18
N ARG A 160 12.26 12.51 3.92
CA ARG A 160 12.38 13.81 4.59
C ARG A 160 11.30 13.99 5.66
N LEU A 161 11.71 14.31 6.89
CA LEU A 161 10.80 14.60 8.01
C LEU A 161 10.10 15.96 7.85
N VAL A 162 8.78 16.02 8.03
CA VAL A 162 7.97 17.25 7.86
C VAL A 162 8.31 18.32 8.90
N SER A 163 8.22 17.95 10.18
CA SER A 163 8.53 18.83 11.31
C SER A 163 10.00 18.70 11.70
N ALA A 164 10.64 19.82 12.05
CA ALA A 164 11.99 19.79 12.60
C ALA A 164 12.10 18.99 13.92
N TYR A 165 10.99 18.86 14.64
CA TYR A 165 10.87 18.18 15.93
C TYR A 165 10.13 16.84 15.83
N GLY A 166 9.85 16.33 14.62
CA GLY A 166 8.94 15.20 14.40
C GLY A 166 9.22 13.94 15.23
N PHE A 167 10.48 13.55 15.42
CA PHE A 167 10.84 12.38 16.26
C PHE A 167 10.72 12.64 17.78
N ILE A 168 10.72 13.91 18.20
CA ILE A 168 10.50 14.33 19.60
C ILE A 168 9.00 14.47 19.88
N GLU A 169 8.25 15.01 18.93
CA GLU A 169 6.79 15.08 18.95
C GLU A 169 6.20 13.67 19.02
N ASP A 170 6.55 12.81 18.06
CA ASP A 170 6.08 11.43 17.94
C ASP A 170 7.23 10.47 17.59
N PRO A 171 7.84 9.81 18.60
CA PRO A 171 8.92 8.87 18.37
C PRO A 171 8.50 7.56 17.68
N SER A 172 7.20 7.31 17.43
CA SER A 172 6.80 6.15 16.58
C SER A 172 7.32 6.30 15.15
N ARG A 173 7.62 7.54 14.73
CA ARG A 173 8.28 7.87 13.46
C ARG A 173 9.68 7.27 13.34
N LEU A 174 10.36 6.91 14.44
CA LEU A 174 11.63 6.17 14.38
C LEU A 174 11.40 4.77 13.79
N LEU A 175 10.43 4.02 14.34
CA LEU A 175 10.02 2.71 13.84
C LEU A 175 9.59 2.80 12.36
N ARG A 176 8.77 3.81 12.05
CA ARG A 176 8.25 4.01 10.70
C ARG A 176 9.31 4.46 9.70
N ALA A 177 10.31 5.24 10.11
CA ALA A 177 11.47 5.57 9.27
C ALA A 177 12.25 4.31 8.90
N THR A 178 12.53 3.44 9.88
CA THR A 178 13.17 2.14 9.64
C THR A 178 12.34 1.26 8.70
N ARG A 179 11.02 1.16 8.93
CA ARG A 179 10.09 0.38 8.10
C ARG A 179 9.97 0.91 6.67
N LEU A 180 9.85 2.22 6.48
CA LEU A 180 9.78 2.84 5.14
C LEU A 180 11.11 2.76 4.40
N LYS A 181 12.26 2.92 5.07
CA LYS A 181 13.58 2.66 4.48
C LYS A 181 13.72 1.19 4.05
N ALA A 182 13.25 0.25 4.88
CA ALA A 182 13.22 -1.16 4.55
C ALA A 182 12.30 -1.47 3.35
N ARG A 183 11.07 -0.93 3.31
CA ARG A 183 10.08 -1.13 2.23
C ARG A 183 10.54 -0.51 0.91
N LEU A 184 10.79 0.79 0.91
CA LEU A 184 10.98 1.60 -0.30
C LEU A 184 12.41 1.54 -0.84
N GLY A 185 13.40 1.17 -0.01
CA GLY A 185 14.82 1.26 -0.35
C GLY A 185 15.32 2.71 -0.46
N TRP A 186 14.62 3.65 0.21
CA TRP A 186 14.94 5.08 0.20
C TRP A 186 15.78 5.44 1.42
N ASP A 187 16.77 6.30 1.23
CA ASP A 187 17.57 6.85 2.31
C ASP A 187 16.88 8.06 2.96
N MET A 188 17.29 8.39 4.19
CA MET A 188 16.83 9.60 4.85
C MET A 188 17.65 10.79 4.36
N ASP A 189 17.00 11.93 4.12
CA ASP A 189 17.69 13.21 3.91
C ASP A 189 18.68 13.48 5.06
N GLU A 190 19.83 14.10 4.80
CA GLU A 190 20.91 14.29 5.79
C GLU A 190 20.41 14.89 7.12
N ARG A 191 19.50 15.88 7.05
CA ARG A 191 18.93 16.55 8.23
C ARG A 191 17.94 15.66 8.95
N THR A 192 17.32 14.71 8.24
CA THR A 192 16.44 13.68 8.82
C THR A 192 17.25 12.57 9.47
N GLN A 193 18.32 12.08 8.85
CA GLN A 193 19.22 11.08 9.46
C GLN A 193 19.88 11.63 10.73
N ALA A 194 20.40 12.87 10.71
CA ALA A 194 20.98 13.50 11.90
C ALA A 194 19.97 13.63 13.06
N ARG A 195 18.71 13.94 12.77
CA ARG A 195 17.63 13.98 13.77
C ARG A 195 17.24 12.58 14.27
N TYR A 196 17.30 11.57 13.41
CA TYR A 196 17.03 10.18 13.76
C TYR A 196 18.08 9.64 14.75
N GLU A 197 19.38 9.84 14.48
CA GLU A 197 20.44 9.42 15.40
C GLU A 197 20.39 10.17 16.74
N ASN A 198 20.11 11.48 16.73
CA ASN A 198 19.93 12.25 17.98
C ASN A 198 18.75 11.69 18.81
N ALA A 199 17.58 11.49 18.20
CA ALA A 199 16.39 10.94 18.87
C ALA A 199 16.58 9.49 19.38
N LYS A 200 17.46 8.72 18.72
CA LYS A 200 17.90 7.38 19.12
C LYS A 200 18.87 7.44 20.31
N GLY A 201 19.81 8.38 20.31
CA GLY A 201 20.71 8.65 21.44
C GLY A 201 19.98 9.14 22.70
N ASP A 202 18.97 10.00 22.53
CA ASP A 202 18.09 10.52 23.58
C ASP A 202 17.07 9.47 24.11
N ALA A 203 17.12 8.23 23.63
CA ALA A 203 16.25 7.11 24.02
C ALA A 203 14.73 7.39 23.92
N LEU A 204 14.31 8.29 23.02
CA LEU A 204 12.90 8.74 22.92
C LEU A 204 11.91 7.62 22.58
N ILE A 205 12.41 6.50 22.04
CA ILE A 205 11.68 5.26 21.74
C ILE A 205 10.87 4.71 22.95
N ASP A 206 11.31 4.95 24.17
CA ASP A 206 10.61 4.48 25.39
C ASP A 206 9.37 5.32 25.73
N SER A 207 9.23 6.51 25.13
CA SER A 207 8.06 7.37 25.32
C SER A 207 6.87 7.07 24.38
N ILE A 208 7.04 6.16 23.41
CA ILE A 208 5.99 5.80 22.43
C ILE A 208 4.76 5.17 23.13
N PRO A 209 3.54 5.70 22.91
CA PRO A 209 2.30 5.11 23.39
C PRO A 209 2.09 3.65 22.97
N ALA A 210 1.49 2.85 23.85
CA ALA A 210 1.21 1.44 23.59
C ALA A 210 0.40 1.20 22.29
N HIS A 211 -0.52 2.10 21.92
CA HIS A 211 -1.28 1.97 20.68
C HIS A 211 -0.43 2.22 19.42
N LEU A 212 0.58 3.10 19.47
CA LEU A 212 1.50 3.31 18.34
C LEU A 212 2.56 2.20 18.25
N LYS A 213 3.00 1.65 19.39
CA LYS A 213 3.78 0.39 19.40
C LYS A 213 2.98 -0.75 18.77
N GLY A 214 1.70 -0.85 19.14
CA GLY A 214 0.74 -1.78 18.55
C GLY A 214 0.58 -1.63 17.04
N TYR A 215 0.37 -0.40 16.58
CA TYR A 215 0.23 -0.05 15.16
C TYR A 215 1.47 -0.47 14.36
N GLU A 216 2.67 -0.02 14.75
CA GLU A 216 3.89 -0.35 14.00
C GLU A 216 4.28 -1.83 14.08
N LEU A 217 3.86 -2.57 15.12
CA LEU A 217 3.99 -4.04 15.17
C LEU A 217 3.03 -4.75 14.23
N GLU A 218 1.79 -4.27 14.11
CA GLU A 218 0.78 -4.80 13.21
C GLU A 218 1.16 -4.56 11.73
N GLU A 219 1.68 -3.37 11.44
CA GLU A 219 2.14 -2.96 10.13
C GLU A 219 3.28 -3.82 9.56
N ILE A 220 4.09 -4.50 10.39
CA ILE A 220 5.09 -5.48 9.92
C ILE A 220 4.41 -6.60 9.12
N GLY A 221 3.21 -7.03 9.55
CA GLY A 221 2.42 -8.03 8.84
C GLY A 221 1.83 -7.52 7.52
N HIS A 222 1.64 -6.20 7.39
CA HIS A 222 1.04 -5.53 6.23
C HIS A 222 2.05 -5.10 5.15
N GLU A 223 3.35 -5.31 5.37
CA GLU A 223 4.38 -5.06 4.35
C GLU A 223 4.42 -6.15 3.27
N GLU A 224 4.86 -5.79 2.05
CA GLU A 224 5.10 -6.75 0.95
C GLU A 224 6.25 -7.74 1.27
N ASP A 225 7.09 -7.39 2.25
CA ASP A 225 8.14 -8.23 2.81
C ASP A 225 8.27 -7.93 4.33
N GLY A 226 7.38 -8.53 5.12
CA GLY A 226 7.37 -8.37 6.58
C GLY A 226 8.63 -8.93 7.25
N LEU A 227 9.33 -9.88 6.62
CA LEU A 227 10.62 -10.38 7.11
C LEU A 227 11.73 -9.33 6.96
N ARG A 228 11.77 -8.60 5.83
CA ARG A 228 12.69 -7.48 5.61
C ARG A 228 12.41 -6.33 6.58
N ALA A 229 11.14 -6.01 6.82
CA ALA A 229 10.75 -5.01 7.82
C ALA A 229 11.14 -5.42 9.26
N LEU A 230 10.84 -6.66 9.66
CA LEU A 230 11.22 -7.21 10.97
C LEU A 230 12.74 -7.23 11.17
N LYS A 231 13.51 -7.66 10.15
CA LYS A 231 14.98 -7.64 10.17
C LYS A 231 15.53 -6.23 10.37
N ALA A 232 14.96 -5.22 9.70
CA ALA A 232 15.41 -3.82 9.83
C ALA A 232 15.11 -3.25 11.23
N LEU A 233 13.92 -3.54 11.79
CA LEU A 233 13.57 -3.17 13.16
C LEU A 233 14.40 -3.92 14.21
N GLU A 234 14.88 -5.12 13.90
CA GLU A 234 15.79 -5.90 14.75
C GLU A 234 17.23 -5.37 14.68
N SER A 235 17.75 -5.01 13.48
CA SER A 235 19.09 -4.46 13.31
C SER A 235 19.26 -3.07 13.93
N GLU A 236 18.23 -2.22 13.87
CA GLU A 236 18.19 -0.94 14.59
C GLU A 236 18.03 -1.13 16.12
N GLY A 237 17.73 -2.35 16.58
CA GLY A 237 17.52 -2.69 17.98
C GLY A 237 16.10 -2.42 18.50
N TRP A 238 15.24 -1.79 17.71
CA TRP A 238 13.90 -1.37 18.10
C TRP A 238 13.00 -2.50 18.63
N MET A 239 13.12 -3.72 18.12
CA MET A 239 12.36 -4.88 18.64
C MET A 239 12.54 -5.08 20.16
N LYS A 240 13.70 -4.68 20.73
CA LYS A 240 13.98 -4.73 22.18
C LYS A 240 13.15 -3.73 23.00
N HIS A 241 12.60 -2.69 22.37
CA HIS A 241 11.79 -1.64 23.01
C HIS A 241 10.28 -1.78 22.72
N ILE A 242 9.89 -2.55 21.68
CA ILE A 242 8.49 -2.74 21.30
C ILE A 242 7.97 -4.16 21.56
N PHE A 243 8.71 -5.22 21.21
CA PHE A 243 8.27 -6.61 21.43
C PHE A 243 9.45 -7.61 21.48
N PRO A 244 10.18 -7.74 22.61
CA PRO A 244 11.45 -8.49 22.68
C PRO A 244 11.36 -10.00 22.37
N ALA A 245 10.16 -10.59 22.40
CA ALA A 245 9.95 -12.01 22.13
C ALA A 245 9.79 -12.35 20.63
N TRP A 246 9.71 -11.33 19.76
CA TRP A 246 9.60 -11.49 18.31
C TRP A 246 10.91 -11.04 17.66
N THR A 247 11.59 -11.97 17.00
CA THR A 247 12.88 -11.78 16.31
C THR A 247 12.85 -12.55 15.00
N SER A 248 13.69 -12.19 14.03
CA SER A 248 13.74 -12.86 12.72
C SER A 248 14.02 -14.37 12.83
N SER A 249 14.71 -14.82 13.88
CA SER A 249 14.90 -16.25 14.20
C SER A 249 13.61 -17.02 14.49
N LYS A 250 12.48 -16.34 14.74
CA LYS A 250 11.17 -16.94 15.01
C LYS A 250 10.31 -17.17 13.77
N VAL A 251 10.77 -16.68 12.62
CA VAL A 251 10.05 -16.72 11.35
C VAL A 251 10.26 -18.06 10.65
N ASP A 252 9.26 -18.55 9.94
CA ASP A 252 9.45 -19.53 8.86
C ASP A 252 9.78 -18.82 7.54
N VAL A 253 11.09 -18.75 7.23
CA VAL A 253 11.61 -18.03 6.05
C VAL A 253 11.21 -18.73 4.76
N HIS A 254 11.38 -20.05 4.68
CA HIS A 254 11.01 -20.83 3.51
C HIS A 254 9.49 -20.86 3.31
N GLY A 255 8.73 -20.88 4.41
CA GLY A 255 7.29 -20.64 4.39
C GLY A 255 6.93 -19.32 3.69
N LEU A 256 7.55 -18.21 4.09
CA LEU A 256 7.28 -16.89 3.51
C LEU A 256 7.68 -16.79 2.03
N GLU A 257 8.81 -17.38 1.64
CA GLU A 257 9.26 -17.44 0.24
C GLU A 257 8.20 -18.12 -0.64
N HIS A 258 7.80 -19.34 -0.28
CA HIS A 258 6.75 -20.08 -1.01
C HIS A 258 5.38 -19.39 -0.95
N LEU A 259 5.02 -18.73 0.17
CA LEU A 259 3.80 -17.92 0.24
C LEU A 259 3.84 -16.77 -0.78
N ARG A 260 4.98 -16.09 -0.92
CA ARG A 260 5.12 -14.93 -1.80
C ARG A 260 5.17 -15.33 -3.28
N GLU A 261 5.72 -16.50 -3.60
CA GLU A 261 5.63 -17.10 -4.95
C GLU A 261 4.15 -17.35 -5.35
N ASN A 262 3.38 -18.03 -4.50
CA ASN A 262 1.96 -18.27 -4.73
C ASN A 262 1.14 -16.97 -4.79
N TYR A 263 1.51 -15.96 -4.00
CA TYR A 263 0.93 -14.62 -4.06
C TYR A 263 1.11 -13.95 -5.43
N TYR A 264 2.32 -13.94 -5.98
CA TYR A 264 2.56 -13.37 -7.32
C TYR A 264 1.85 -14.18 -8.42
N GLN A 265 1.80 -15.51 -8.31
CA GLN A 265 1.04 -16.35 -9.24
C GLN A 265 -0.46 -16.04 -9.23
N LEU A 266 -1.06 -15.79 -8.06
CA LEU A 266 -2.46 -15.37 -7.95
C LEU A 266 -2.70 -13.98 -8.54
N LEU A 267 -1.80 -13.01 -8.31
CA LEU A 267 -1.88 -11.67 -8.89
C LEU A 267 -1.87 -11.69 -10.43
N ILE A 268 -1.06 -12.55 -11.04
CA ILE A 268 -1.00 -12.72 -12.51
C ILE A 268 -2.35 -13.22 -13.06
N GLN A 269 -3.10 -14.02 -12.29
CA GLN A 269 -4.45 -14.47 -12.66
C GLN A 269 -5.57 -13.47 -12.28
N GLY A 270 -5.22 -12.26 -11.81
CA GLY A 270 -6.19 -11.24 -11.39
C GLY A 270 -6.87 -11.53 -10.04
N VAL A 271 -6.33 -12.46 -9.25
CA VAL A 271 -6.77 -12.72 -7.88
C VAL A 271 -5.88 -11.91 -6.93
N HIS A 272 -6.47 -10.95 -6.23
CA HIS A 272 -5.75 -9.97 -5.40
C HIS A 272 -5.98 -10.21 -3.90
N PRO A 273 -5.30 -11.17 -3.25
CA PRO A 273 -5.41 -11.37 -1.82
C PRO A 273 -4.66 -10.33 -1.00
N ASP A 274 -5.06 -10.13 0.25
CA ASP A 274 -4.18 -9.53 1.25
C ASP A 274 -3.26 -10.61 1.85
N ILE A 275 -1.94 -10.42 1.73
CA ILE A 275 -0.96 -11.39 2.21
C ILE A 275 -0.86 -11.43 3.76
N SER A 276 -1.38 -10.42 4.46
CA SER A 276 -0.95 -10.10 5.83
C SER A 276 -1.31 -11.17 6.86
N ALA A 277 -2.49 -11.79 6.75
CA ALA A 277 -2.92 -12.81 7.70
C ALA A 277 -2.06 -14.09 7.60
N ALA A 278 -1.77 -14.53 6.37
CA ALA A 278 -0.90 -15.67 6.08
C ALA A 278 0.57 -15.37 6.44
N GLN A 279 1.04 -14.17 6.13
CA GLN A 279 2.37 -13.69 6.50
C GLN A 279 2.54 -13.62 8.03
N MET A 280 1.54 -13.18 8.79
CA MET A 280 1.63 -13.11 10.26
C MET A 280 1.73 -14.48 10.93
N GLU A 281 1.07 -15.51 10.39
CA GLU A 281 1.23 -16.89 10.88
C GLU A 281 2.68 -17.37 10.71
N LEU A 282 3.27 -17.14 9.52
CA LEU A 282 4.64 -17.56 9.20
C LEU A 282 5.71 -16.70 9.89
N LEU A 283 5.48 -15.39 10.06
CA LEU A 283 6.35 -14.49 10.84
C LEU A 283 6.41 -14.83 12.33
N THR A 284 5.42 -15.54 12.86
CA THR A 284 5.31 -15.87 14.29
C THR A 284 5.37 -17.38 14.59
N ALA A 285 5.55 -18.22 13.55
CA ALA A 285 5.45 -19.68 13.61
C ALA A 285 6.26 -20.37 14.72
N LYS A 286 7.40 -19.80 15.14
CA LYS A 286 8.29 -20.37 16.18
C LYS A 286 8.26 -19.58 17.50
N MET A 287 7.30 -18.67 17.67
CA MET A 287 7.02 -17.97 18.92
C MET A 287 6.22 -18.85 19.90
N LEU A 288 6.23 -18.51 21.19
CA LEU A 288 5.40 -19.23 22.17
C LEU A 288 3.94 -18.75 22.06
N PRO A 289 2.93 -19.63 22.22
CA PRO A 289 1.52 -19.23 22.13
C PRO A 289 1.11 -18.10 23.09
N LYS A 290 1.77 -17.98 24.24
CA LYS A 290 1.58 -16.88 25.21
C LYS A 290 1.99 -15.52 24.62
N ASP A 291 3.06 -15.50 23.80
CA ASP A 291 3.65 -14.30 23.24
C ASP A 291 2.89 -13.88 21.99
N ILE A 292 2.48 -14.84 21.15
CA ILE A 292 1.50 -14.61 20.07
C ILE A 292 0.20 -14.03 20.64
N SER A 293 -0.29 -14.56 21.77
CA SER A 293 -1.47 -14.06 22.48
C SER A 293 -1.28 -12.68 23.13
N ALA A 294 -0.04 -12.20 23.29
CA ALA A 294 0.27 -10.85 23.75
C ALA A 294 0.37 -9.89 22.56
N LEU A 295 1.01 -10.31 21.46
CA LEU A 295 1.11 -9.56 20.20
C LEU A 295 -0.27 -9.27 19.61
N LYS A 296 -1.13 -10.30 19.52
CA LYS A 296 -2.55 -10.19 19.11
C LYS A 296 -3.39 -9.26 20.01
N LYS A 297 -2.92 -8.89 21.22
CA LYS A 297 -3.57 -7.93 22.13
C LYS A 297 -2.98 -6.52 22.08
N SER A 298 -1.80 -6.33 21.48
CA SER A 298 -1.24 -5.00 21.21
C SER A 298 -1.75 -4.38 19.92
N PHE A 299 -2.22 -5.20 18.97
CA PHE A 299 -2.75 -4.75 17.67
C PHE A 299 -3.95 -3.82 17.81
N VAL A 300 -4.08 -2.87 16.90
CA VAL A 300 -5.06 -1.76 16.90
C VAL A 300 -6.32 -2.14 16.10
N ARG A 301 -6.22 -3.14 15.21
CA ARG A 301 -7.33 -3.60 14.36
C ARG A 301 -7.80 -5.01 14.77
N PRO A 302 -8.67 -5.17 15.79
CA PRO A 302 -9.23 -6.47 16.20
C PRO A 302 -9.76 -7.36 15.07
N GLY A 303 -10.35 -6.79 14.01
CA GLY A 303 -10.84 -7.55 12.86
C GLY A 303 -9.74 -8.20 12.00
N PHE A 304 -8.51 -7.66 12.03
CA PHE A 304 -7.34 -8.33 11.45
C PHE A 304 -6.90 -9.52 12.32
N VAL A 305 -6.97 -9.36 13.65
CA VAL A 305 -6.72 -10.47 14.60
C VAL A 305 -7.77 -11.57 14.44
N GLU A 306 -9.03 -11.24 14.19
CA GLU A 306 -10.07 -12.21 13.80
C GLU A 306 -9.72 -12.93 12.50
N GLN A 307 -9.40 -12.20 11.42
CA GLN A 307 -9.03 -12.81 10.12
C GLN A 307 -7.84 -13.77 10.27
N TRP A 308 -6.78 -13.36 10.96
CA TRP A 308 -5.62 -14.21 11.25
C TRP A 308 -6.01 -15.44 12.11
N ASN A 309 -6.92 -15.31 13.09
CA ASN A 309 -7.41 -16.47 13.85
C ASN A 309 -8.30 -17.42 13.03
N HIS A 310 -8.98 -16.93 11.99
CA HIS A 310 -9.96 -17.69 11.21
C HIS A 310 -9.43 -18.23 9.87
N LEU A 311 -8.30 -17.74 9.37
CA LEU A 311 -7.66 -18.13 8.09
C LEU A 311 -7.65 -19.65 7.85
N GLU A 312 -7.22 -20.44 8.83
CA GLU A 312 -7.17 -21.90 8.76
C GLU A 312 -8.57 -22.56 8.74
N ALA A 313 -9.56 -21.95 9.38
CA ALA A 313 -10.94 -22.43 9.36
C ALA A 313 -11.62 -22.13 8.02
N GLU A 314 -11.50 -20.90 7.53
CA GLU A 314 -11.99 -20.45 6.22
C GLU A 314 -11.35 -21.27 5.08
N THR A 315 -10.05 -21.56 5.19
CA THR A 315 -9.32 -22.43 4.24
C THR A 315 -9.86 -23.86 4.24
N ARG A 316 -10.22 -24.42 5.39
CA ARG A 316 -10.88 -25.74 5.47
C ARG A 316 -12.30 -25.73 4.90
N GLU A 317 -13.00 -24.60 4.94
CA GLU A 317 -14.29 -24.45 4.27
C GLU A 317 -14.12 -24.33 2.76
N PHE A 318 -13.22 -23.48 2.28
CA PHE A 318 -12.84 -23.38 0.87
C PHE A 318 -12.41 -24.74 0.29
N THR A 319 -11.59 -25.51 1.02
CA THR A 319 -11.16 -26.86 0.63
C THR A 319 -12.34 -27.79 0.35
N LYS A 320 -13.40 -27.76 1.18
CA LYS A 320 -14.62 -28.58 0.98
C LYS A 320 -15.38 -28.15 -0.27
N VAL A 321 -15.38 -26.87 -0.62
CA VAL A 321 -16.02 -26.36 -1.84
C VAL A 321 -15.20 -26.74 -3.08
N LEU A 322 -13.88 -26.55 -3.04
CA LEU A 322 -12.93 -26.85 -4.13
C LEU A 322 -12.81 -28.34 -4.47
N THR A 323 -13.06 -29.21 -3.49
CA THR A 323 -13.13 -30.68 -3.65
C THR A 323 -14.56 -31.22 -3.78
N GLY A 324 -15.57 -30.35 -3.66
CA GLY A 324 -16.98 -30.70 -3.75
C GLY A 324 -17.50 -30.79 -5.20
N LYS A 325 -18.75 -31.25 -5.35
CA LYS A 325 -19.43 -31.40 -6.65
C LYS A 325 -19.53 -30.12 -7.49
N GLY A 326 -19.37 -28.95 -6.86
CA GLY A 326 -19.40 -27.64 -7.53
C GLY A 326 -18.11 -27.25 -8.26
N ALA A 327 -17.04 -28.06 -8.16
CA ALA A 327 -15.76 -27.78 -8.80
C ALA A 327 -15.22 -29.03 -9.56
N THR A 328 -16.10 -29.74 -10.26
CA THR A 328 -15.75 -30.93 -11.05
C THR A 328 -15.14 -30.59 -12.41
N THR A 329 -15.60 -29.53 -13.07
CA THR A 329 -15.05 -29.06 -14.35
C THR A 329 -13.92 -28.03 -14.15
N ALA A 330 -13.16 -27.78 -15.21
CA ALA A 330 -12.13 -26.75 -15.23
C ALA A 330 -12.76 -25.35 -15.12
N SER A 331 -13.79 -25.08 -15.90
CA SER A 331 -14.54 -23.82 -15.88
C SER A 331 -15.17 -23.51 -14.51
N ALA A 332 -15.71 -24.50 -13.83
CA ALA A 332 -16.26 -24.35 -12.49
C ALA A 332 -15.16 -24.11 -11.44
N THR A 333 -14.00 -24.79 -11.58
CA THR A 333 -12.84 -24.56 -10.70
C THR A 333 -12.24 -23.17 -10.91
N TRP A 334 -12.10 -22.69 -12.15
CA TRP A 334 -11.66 -21.33 -12.46
C TRP A 334 -12.61 -20.28 -11.86
N LYS A 335 -13.91 -20.41 -12.10
CA LYS A 335 -14.94 -19.50 -11.55
C LYS A 335 -14.88 -19.45 -10.02
N LEU A 336 -14.70 -20.58 -9.36
CA LEU A 336 -14.56 -20.65 -7.90
C LEU A 336 -13.28 -19.93 -7.42
N LEU A 337 -12.14 -20.17 -8.07
CA LEU A 337 -10.86 -19.53 -7.73
C LEU A 337 -10.81 -18.01 -8.02
N THR A 338 -11.72 -17.50 -8.85
CA THR A 338 -11.79 -16.06 -9.21
C THR A 338 -12.95 -15.31 -8.57
N SER A 339 -13.88 -15.98 -7.87
CA SER A 339 -15.05 -15.35 -7.20
C SER A 339 -15.18 -15.61 -5.70
N TYR A 340 -14.37 -16.52 -5.13
CA TYR A 340 -14.32 -16.74 -3.67
C TYR A 340 -13.44 -15.68 -2.97
N GLN A 341 -13.43 -15.66 -1.63
CA GLN A 341 -12.53 -14.77 -0.87
C GLN A 341 -11.06 -15.14 -1.19
N PRO A 342 -10.19 -14.16 -1.53
CA PRO A 342 -8.82 -14.46 -1.94
C PRO A 342 -7.90 -15.06 -0.85
N GLU A 343 -8.05 -14.71 0.43
CA GLU A 343 -7.09 -15.11 1.48
C GLU A 343 -7.09 -16.62 1.75
N PRO A 344 -8.26 -17.31 1.84
CA PRO A 344 -8.31 -18.77 1.90
C PRO A 344 -7.75 -19.47 0.65
N ILE A 345 -7.77 -18.82 -0.51
CA ILE A 345 -7.17 -19.35 -1.75
C ILE A 345 -5.64 -19.32 -1.63
N LEU A 346 -5.08 -18.19 -1.20
CA LEU A 346 -3.64 -18.03 -0.97
C LEU A 346 -3.12 -19.01 0.08
N TRP A 347 -3.82 -19.16 1.22
CA TRP A 347 -3.41 -20.10 2.26
C TRP A 347 -3.56 -21.57 1.81
N LEU A 348 -4.57 -21.91 1.00
CA LEU A 348 -4.67 -23.26 0.43
C LEU A 348 -3.60 -23.56 -0.62
N ALA A 349 -3.21 -22.58 -1.44
CA ALA A 349 -2.11 -22.73 -2.39
C ALA A 349 -0.78 -23.00 -1.65
N HIS A 350 -0.54 -22.27 -0.56
CA HIS A 350 0.66 -22.45 0.28
C HIS A 350 0.67 -23.78 1.06
N THR A 351 -0.45 -24.18 1.67
CA THR A 351 -0.53 -25.34 2.60
C THR A 351 -1.04 -26.65 1.98
N GLY A 352 -1.57 -26.60 0.75
CA GLY A 352 -2.26 -27.71 0.10
C GLY A 352 -1.35 -28.88 -0.30
N LYS A 353 -1.33 -29.93 0.53
CA LYS A 353 -0.52 -31.15 0.31
C LYS A 353 -1.23 -32.29 -0.44
N GLY A 354 -2.50 -32.12 -0.79
CA GLY A 354 -3.26 -33.14 -1.52
C GLY A 354 -3.04 -33.02 -3.03
N ALA A 355 -2.62 -34.09 -3.70
CA ALA A 355 -2.32 -34.08 -5.14
C ALA A 355 -3.47 -33.53 -6.02
N ALA A 356 -4.73 -33.81 -5.68
CA ALA A 356 -5.90 -33.27 -6.39
C ALA A 356 -6.05 -31.73 -6.25
N ILE A 357 -5.60 -31.16 -5.12
CA ILE A 357 -5.59 -29.71 -4.88
C ILE A 357 -4.40 -29.09 -5.61
N GLN A 358 -3.21 -29.70 -5.52
CA GLN A 358 -2.00 -29.26 -6.21
C GLN A 358 -2.18 -29.27 -7.73
N ASN A 359 -2.82 -30.30 -8.30
CA ASN A 359 -3.14 -30.34 -9.73
C ASN A 359 -4.13 -29.24 -10.14
N LYS A 360 -5.11 -28.90 -9.30
CA LYS A 360 -6.02 -27.76 -9.55
C LYS A 360 -5.28 -26.42 -9.57
N PHE A 361 -4.39 -26.17 -8.62
CA PHE A 361 -3.56 -24.96 -8.61
C PHE A 361 -2.55 -24.92 -9.75
N LYS A 362 -1.88 -26.04 -10.08
CA LYS A 362 -1.00 -26.14 -11.24
C LYS A 362 -1.74 -25.80 -12.54
N ASN A 363 -2.94 -26.35 -12.74
CA ASN A 363 -3.75 -26.04 -13.91
C ASN A 363 -4.16 -24.56 -13.94
N PHE A 364 -4.44 -23.95 -12.78
CA PHE A 364 -4.76 -22.52 -12.66
C PHE A 364 -3.57 -21.59 -12.93
N PHE A 365 -2.35 -22.00 -12.57
CA PHE A 365 -1.14 -21.19 -12.75
C PHE A 365 -0.45 -21.38 -14.10
N THR A 366 -0.61 -22.51 -14.80
CA THR A 366 0.05 -22.76 -16.11
C THR A 366 -0.93 -23.10 -17.24
N VAL A 367 -1.69 -24.20 -17.12
CA VAL A 367 -2.47 -24.78 -18.22
C VAL A 367 -3.61 -23.87 -18.68
N TRP A 368 -4.34 -23.24 -17.76
CA TRP A 368 -5.45 -22.35 -18.10
C TRP A 368 -4.97 -20.98 -18.64
N PRO A 369 -3.88 -20.39 -18.15
CA PRO A 369 -3.21 -19.26 -18.82
C PRO A 369 -2.78 -19.56 -20.27
N GLU A 370 -2.15 -20.70 -20.54
CA GLU A 370 -1.80 -21.13 -21.90
C GLU A 370 -3.05 -21.29 -22.78
N ALA A 371 -4.11 -21.91 -22.23
CA ALA A 371 -5.41 -22.04 -22.90
C ALA A 371 -6.06 -20.69 -23.23
N LYS A 372 -5.86 -19.66 -22.40
CA LYS A 372 -6.32 -18.28 -22.65
C LYS A 372 -5.55 -17.61 -23.78
N GLN A 373 -4.26 -17.94 -23.97
CA GLN A 373 -3.46 -17.45 -25.10
C GLN A 373 -3.84 -18.13 -26.44
N LYS A 374 -4.35 -19.38 -26.38
CA LYS A 374 -4.85 -20.13 -27.55
C LYS A 374 -6.23 -19.67 -28.05
N VAL A 375 -6.82 -18.63 -27.47
CA VAL A 375 -8.07 -18.03 -27.95
C VAL A 375 -7.81 -17.36 -29.32
N PRO A 376 -8.48 -17.79 -30.41
CA PRO A 376 -8.11 -17.39 -31.77
C PRO A 376 -8.60 -15.99 -32.11
N ALA A 377 -7.83 -14.97 -31.71
CA ALA A 377 -8.14 -13.55 -31.95
C ALA A 377 -8.34 -13.22 -33.44
N ALA A 378 -7.50 -13.78 -34.32
CA ALA A 378 -7.63 -13.62 -35.77
C ALA A 378 -8.97 -14.16 -36.29
N LEU A 379 -9.40 -15.35 -35.83
CA LEU A 379 -10.66 -15.96 -36.24
C LEU A 379 -11.87 -15.13 -35.80
N MET A 380 -11.86 -14.59 -34.57
CA MET A 380 -12.92 -13.69 -34.13
C MET A 380 -12.98 -12.42 -34.98
N GLN A 381 -11.82 -11.86 -35.35
CA GLN A 381 -11.73 -10.70 -36.24
C GLN A 381 -12.24 -10.99 -37.66
N GLU A 382 -11.92 -12.16 -38.24
CA GLU A 382 -12.48 -12.65 -39.51
C GLU A 382 -14.01 -12.78 -39.44
N MET A 383 -14.52 -13.38 -38.36
CA MET A 383 -15.95 -13.54 -38.07
C MET A 383 -16.65 -12.23 -37.64
N ARG A 384 -15.96 -11.08 -37.73
CA ARG A 384 -16.44 -9.73 -37.37
C ARG A 384 -16.82 -9.57 -35.89
N ILE A 385 -16.37 -10.48 -35.03
CA ILE A 385 -16.53 -10.43 -33.58
C ILE A 385 -15.40 -9.57 -33.03
N THR A 386 -15.65 -8.26 -32.91
CA THR A 386 -14.64 -7.27 -32.51
C THR A 386 -14.96 -6.64 -31.13
N PRO A 387 -13.97 -6.00 -30.46
CA PRO A 387 -14.17 -5.39 -29.13
C PRO A 387 -15.22 -4.27 -29.04
N GLN A 388 -15.82 -3.85 -30.16
CA GLN A 388 -16.92 -2.88 -30.18
C GLN A 388 -18.30 -3.51 -29.99
N ILE A 389 -18.42 -4.84 -29.94
CA ILE A 389 -19.66 -5.55 -29.63
C ILE A 389 -19.83 -5.60 -28.11
N GLU A 390 -20.98 -5.16 -27.59
CA GLU A 390 -21.28 -5.08 -26.14
C GLU A 390 -21.08 -6.41 -25.39
N ARG A 391 -21.24 -7.55 -26.10
CA ARG A 391 -21.11 -8.91 -25.56
C ARG A 391 -19.77 -9.58 -25.82
N TYR A 392 -18.81 -8.90 -26.47
CA TYR A 392 -17.48 -9.43 -26.79
C TYR A 392 -16.78 -10.03 -25.56
N ASP A 393 -16.83 -9.29 -24.46
CA ASP A 393 -16.26 -9.67 -23.17
C ASP A 393 -16.94 -10.88 -22.51
N GLU A 394 -18.22 -11.13 -22.80
CA GLU A 394 -18.93 -12.34 -22.36
C GLU A 394 -18.50 -13.54 -23.21
N LEU A 395 -18.48 -13.36 -24.53
CA LEU A 395 -18.11 -14.39 -25.50
C LEU A 395 -16.67 -14.87 -25.31
N LEU A 396 -15.72 -13.97 -25.05
CA LEU A 396 -14.35 -14.35 -24.69
C LEU A 396 -14.28 -15.26 -23.45
N ARG A 397 -15.12 -15.00 -22.44
CA ARG A 397 -15.17 -15.80 -21.21
C ARG A 397 -15.80 -17.17 -21.48
N GLU A 398 -16.89 -17.24 -22.25
CA GLU A 398 -17.55 -18.51 -22.58
C GLU A 398 -16.70 -19.39 -23.51
N LEU A 399 -16.06 -18.80 -24.53
CA LEU A 399 -15.09 -19.46 -25.40
C LEU A 399 -13.93 -20.04 -24.57
N PHE A 400 -13.33 -19.24 -23.69
CA PHE A 400 -12.30 -19.69 -22.75
C PHE A 400 -12.78 -20.82 -21.84
N PHE A 401 -13.98 -20.72 -21.25
CA PHE A 401 -14.53 -21.77 -20.39
C PHE A 401 -14.76 -23.10 -21.12
N ASN A 402 -15.22 -23.06 -22.38
CA ASN A 402 -15.40 -24.27 -23.19
C ASN A 402 -14.07 -24.87 -23.67
N LEU A 403 -13.07 -24.04 -23.93
CA LEU A 403 -11.71 -24.47 -24.29
C LEU A 403 -11.00 -25.15 -23.09
N ILE A 404 -11.07 -24.59 -21.87
CA ILE A 404 -10.49 -25.25 -20.67
C ILE A 404 -11.29 -26.47 -20.19
N ASP A 405 -12.59 -26.54 -20.48
CA ASP A 405 -13.39 -27.77 -20.30
C ASP A 405 -13.13 -28.82 -21.41
N GLY A 406 -12.26 -28.53 -22.39
CA GLY A 406 -11.86 -29.46 -23.45
C GLY A 406 -12.90 -29.70 -24.55
N LYS A 407 -13.92 -28.85 -24.68
CA LYS A 407 -15.05 -28.99 -25.63
C LYS A 407 -14.82 -28.33 -27.00
N LEU A 408 -13.78 -27.51 -27.11
CA LEU A 408 -13.39 -26.80 -28.33
C LEU A 408 -11.88 -27.02 -28.48
N GLN A 409 -11.48 -27.98 -29.31
CA GLN A 409 -10.07 -28.32 -29.54
C GLN A 409 -9.63 -28.11 -30.99
N THR A 410 -10.59 -27.98 -31.92
CA THR A 410 -10.36 -27.74 -33.34
C THR A 410 -10.89 -26.38 -33.79
N ASP A 411 -10.28 -25.82 -34.83
CA ASP A 411 -10.71 -24.54 -35.42
C ASP A 411 -12.14 -24.61 -36.00
N GLU A 412 -12.60 -25.79 -36.39
CA GLU A 412 -13.96 -26.04 -36.91
C GLU A 412 -15.00 -25.97 -35.79
N GLU A 413 -14.73 -26.59 -34.62
CA GLU A 413 -15.56 -26.44 -33.43
C GLU A 413 -15.60 -24.99 -32.95
N MET A 414 -14.46 -24.27 -32.99
CA MET A 414 -14.40 -22.86 -32.61
C MET A 414 -15.17 -21.97 -33.60
N LYS A 415 -15.10 -22.25 -34.91
CA LYS A 415 -15.94 -21.60 -35.94
C LYS A 415 -17.43 -21.81 -35.66
N ALA A 416 -17.85 -23.07 -35.45
CA ALA A 416 -19.25 -23.41 -35.18
C ALA A 416 -19.79 -22.81 -33.86
N PHE A 417 -18.93 -22.62 -32.85
CA PHE A 417 -19.31 -21.92 -31.62
C PHE A 417 -19.45 -20.39 -31.81
N LEU A 418 -18.66 -19.79 -32.70
CA LEU A 418 -18.64 -18.34 -32.93
C LEU A 418 -19.65 -17.87 -33.99
N GLU A 419 -20.01 -18.72 -34.96
CA GLU A 419 -20.94 -18.41 -36.05
C GLU A 419 -22.29 -17.81 -35.58
N PRO A 420 -22.97 -18.30 -34.53
CA PRO A 420 -24.23 -17.72 -34.04
C PRO A 420 -24.10 -16.30 -33.45
N TYR A 421 -22.87 -15.82 -33.22
CA TYR A 421 -22.55 -14.52 -32.64
C TYR A 421 -21.89 -13.56 -33.63
N SER A 422 -21.68 -13.98 -34.88
CA SER A 422 -21.20 -13.12 -35.94
C SER A 422 -22.27 -12.08 -36.33
N PRO A 423 -21.97 -10.77 -36.35
CA PRO A 423 -22.90 -9.76 -36.85
C PRO A 423 -23.29 -10.04 -38.31
N PRO A 424 -24.58 -9.92 -38.69
CA PRO A 424 -25.01 -10.14 -40.07
C PRO A 424 -24.22 -9.24 -41.01
N ALA A 425 -23.77 -9.80 -42.14
CA ALA A 425 -22.91 -9.08 -43.08
C ALA A 425 -23.55 -7.74 -43.48
N PRO A 426 -22.79 -6.63 -43.46
CA PRO A 426 -23.32 -5.33 -43.86
C PRO A 426 -23.84 -5.43 -45.30
N PRO A 427 -24.96 -4.75 -45.65
CA PRO A 427 -25.52 -4.83 -46.99
C PRO A 427 -24.44 -4.43 -48.00
N PRO A 428 -24.33 -5.16 -49.14
CA PRO A 428 -23.27 -4.92 -50.10
C PRO A 428 -23.28 -3.45 -50.51
N PRO A 429 -22.10 -2.78 -50.57
CA PRO A 429 -22.04 -1.35 -50.79
C PRO A 429 -22.78 -1.03 -52.08
N VAL A 430 -23.89 -0.29 -51.95
CA VAL A 430 -24.77 0.00 -53.08
C VAL A 430 -23.94 0.75 -54.10
N THR A 431 -23.58 0.06 -55.19
CA THR A 431 -22.84 0.66 -56.28
C THR A 431 -23.79 1.59 -57.02
N ILE A 432 -23.89 2.83 -56.51
CA ILE A 432 -24.59 3.94 -57.15
C ILE A 432 -23.83 4.22 -58.45
N ARG A 433 -24.15 3.45 -59.49
CA ARG A 433 -23.78 3.70 -60.87
C ARG A 433 -24.33 5.09 -61.20
N ARG A 434 -23.48 6.11 -61.09
CA ARG A 434 -23.80 7.49 -61.47
C ARG A 434 -24.29 7.46 -62.91
N SER A 435 -25.62 7.51 -63.07
CA SER A 435 -26.25 7.52 -64.38
C SER A 435 -25.83 8.82 -65.06
N ARG A 436 -25.00 8.70 -66.09
CA ARG A 436 -24.41 9.82 -66.84
C ARG A 436 -25.47 10.43 -67.77
N LYS A 437 -26.55 10.96 -67.18
CA LYS A 437 -27.66 11.60 -67.89
C LYS A 437 -27.12 12.90 -68.51
N LYS A 438 -27.07 12.94 -69.83
CA LYS A 438 -26.41 13.99 -70.61
C LYS A 438 -27.43 14.71 -71.48
N ALA A 439 -27.72 15.96 -71.12
CA ALA A 439 -28.38 16.99 -71.93
C ALA A 439 -27.71 18.32 -71.50
N ALA A 440 -27.06 19.10 -72.38
CA ALA A 440 -27.54 19.79 -73.58
C ALA A 440 -28.46 20.97 -73.21
N GLU A 441 -28.22 22.22 -73.63
CA GLU A 441 -27.17 22.84 -74.49
C GLU A 441 -27.11 24.37 -74.17
N PRO A 442 -26.36 25.29 -74.86
CA PRO A 442 -25.55 25.20 -76.09
C PRO A 442 -24.08 25.71 -75.97
N LYS A 443 -23.38 25.89 -77.11
CA LYS A 443 -21.96 26.33 -77.25
C LYS A 443 -21.82 27.65 -78.04
N ILE A 444 -20.70 28.35 -77.85
CA ILE A 444 -19.90 29.06 -78.89
C ILE A 444 -18.42 28.90 -78.46
N LYS A 445 -17.60 28.05 -79.13
CA LYS A 445 -16.53 28.33 -80.14
C LYS A 445 -15.42 29.31 -79.68
N SER A 446 -14.14 29.15 -80.04
CA SER A 446 -13.43 28.23 -80.99
C SER A 446 -12.67 27.08 -80.25
N GLU A 447 -12.37 25.89 -80.79
CA GLU A 447 -11.61 25.49 -82.00
C GLU A 447 -10.13 25.93 -81.92
N LYS A 448 -9.21 25.05 -81.51
CA LYS A 448 -8.45 23.98 -82.24
C LYS A 448 -7.14 24.55 -82.87
N PRO A 449 -6.06 23.76 -83.13
CA PRO A 449 -6.05 22.30 -83.31
C PRO A 449 -5.04 21.50 -82.42
N SER A 450 -5.09 20.18 -82.59
CA SER A 450 -3.94 19.27 -82.55
C SER A 450 -3.72 18.76 -83.98
N ASP A 451 -2.64 18.02 -84.22
CA ASP A 451 -2.30 17.45 -85.54
C ASP A 451 -1.72 18.58 -86.47
N GLU A 452 -0.71 18.40 -87.31
CA GLU A 452 -0.09 17.18 -87.89
C GLU A 452 1.43 17.41 -88.19
N ASP A 453 2.03 16.65 -89.12
CA ASP A 453 3.41 16.74 -89.67
C ASP A 453 4.61 16.41 -88.74
N LEU A 454 5.77 15.88 -89.18
CA LEU A 454 6.23 14.91 -90.19
C LEU A 454 7.76 15.12 -90.32
N ASP A 455 8.54 14.13 -89.86
CA ASP A 455 9.86 13.64 -90.31
C ASP A 455 11.06 14.54 -90.73
N GLU A 456 12.25 14.03 -90.35
CA GLU A 456 13.62 14.22 -90.88
C GLU A 456 14.50 15.46 -90.56
N GLU A 457 15.82 15.22 -90.72
CA GLU A 457 17.02 16.05 -90.46
C GLU A 457 17.36 16.43 -88.98
N GLY A 458 18.63 16.39 -88.52
CA GLY A 458 19.85 16.00 -89.25
C GLY A 458 21.23 16.17 -88.55
N MET A 459 21.41 15.78 -87.27
CA MET A 459 22.73 15.75 -86.54
C MET A 459 23.41 17.13 -86.29
N PRO A 460 24.52 17.28 -85.48
CA PRO A 460 25.33 16.26 -84.79
C PRO A 460 25.67 16.50 -83.28
N ARG A 461 26.03 15.39 -82.61
CA ARG A 461 27.05 15.16 -81.54
C ARG A 461 27.21 16.02 -80.26
N ILE A 462 27.17 15.31 -79.11
CA ILE A 462 28.09 15.31 -77.92
C ILE A 462 27.42 14.43 -76.82
N GLU A 463 27.97 13.36 -76.20
CA GLU A 463 29.29 12.69 -76.10
C GLU A 463 30.34 13.41 -75.21
N ASP A 464 30.83 12.90 -74.06
CA ASP A 464 30.76 11.54 -73.45
C ASP A 464 30.98 11.51 -71.90
N MET A 465 30.60 10.37 -71.26
CA MET A 465 31.14 9.74 -70.01
C MET A 465 30.98 10.45 -68.64
N ASP A 466 30.97 9.78 -67.46
CA ASP A 466 31.44 8.44 -67.04
C ASP A 466 30.47 7.62 -66.12
N LEU A 467 30.40 6.30 -66.39
CA LEU A 467 30.40 5.08 -65.54
C LEU A 467 29.68 4.94 -64.16
N GLU A 468 28.77 3.93 -64.10
CA GLU A 468 28.74 2.67 -63.28
C GLU A 468 29.29 2.64 -61.81
N GLY A 469 28.72 1.87 -60.85
CA GLY A 469 27.54 0.96 -60.80
C GLY A 469 27.42 0.20 -59.45
N ASP A 470 26.28 -0.48 -59.21
CA ASP A 470 25.95 -1.74 -58.46
C ASP A 470 26.73 -2.17 -57.16
N ASP A 471 26.21 -2.91 -56.15
CA ASP A 471 24.89 -3.51 -55.87
C ASP A 471 24.67 -3.93 -54.37
N LEU A 472 23.39 -4.14 -54.00
CA LEU A 472 22.73 -5.08 -53.04
C LEU A 472 23.28 -5.57 -51.64
N ASP A 473 22.32 -5.63 -50.69
CA ASP A 473 21.95 -6.67 -49.69
C ASP A 473 22.69 -7.00 -48.34
N GLU A 474 21.86 -7.46 -47.38
CA GLU A 474 22.14 -8.21 -46.12
C GLU A 474 22.41 -9.73 -46.43
N PRO A 475 22.62 -10.70 -45.48
CA PRO A 475 22.58 -10.68 -44.00
C PRO A 475 23.72 -11.51 -43.32
N GLY A 476 23.53 -12.00 -42.08
CA GLY A 476 24.03 -13.34 -41.70
C GLY A 476 24.75 -13.50 -40.34
N ASP A 477 24.34 -14.53 -39.61
CA ASP A 477 24.67 -14.96 -38.25
C ASP A 477 26.11 -15.47 -37.92
N GLU A 478 26.38 -15.54 -36.60
CA GLU A 478 27.08 -16.59 -35.82
C GLU A 478 28.64 -16.70 -35.62
N GLU A 479 28.97 -16.99 -34.34
CA GLU A 479 30.09 -17.70 -33.67
C GLU A 479 31.59 -17.22 -33.57
N GLU A 480 32.05 -17.21 -32.31
CA GLU A 480 33.33 -17.69 -31.71
C GLU A 480 34.71 -16.97 -31.85
N ALA A 481 35.48 -17.13 -30.76
CA ALA A 481 36.95 -17.23 -30.63
C ALA A 481 37.93 -16.02 -30.76
N ASP A 482 38.19 -15.38 -29.60
CA ASP A 482 39.49 -15.41 -28.86
C ASP A 482 40.70 -14.48 -29.19
N GLU A 483 41.54 -14.31 -28.15
CA GLU A 483 42.92 -13.77 -27.99
C GLU A 483 43.32 -12.34 -28.43
N GLY A 484 44.33 -11.78 -27.72
CA GLY A 484 45.20 -10.68 -28.22
C GLY A 484 45.46 -9.49 -27.30
N GLU A 485 46.52 -9.52 -26.47
CA GLU A 485 47.10 -8.29 -25.88
C GLU A 485 47.99 -7.54 -26.90
N ALA A 486 47.99 -6.19 -26.91
CA ALA A 486 49.25 -5.40 -26.73
C ALA A 486 49.12 -3.85 -26.82
N LYS A 487 49.60 -3.23 -25.74
CA LYS A 487 50.14 -1.86 -25.57
C LYS A 487 51.32 -1.52 -26.54
N PRO A 488 51.96 -0.31 -26.47
CA PRO A 488 51.44 1.07 -26.54
C PRO A 488 52.39 2.04 -27.33
N VAL A 489 52.04 3.34 -27.50
CA VAL A 489 53.03 4.41 -27.82
C VAL A 489 52.71 5.72 -27.06
N ALA A 490 53.73 6.53 -26.69
CA ALA A 490 53.57 7.79 -25.96
C ALA A 490 54.62 8.87 -26.33
N LYS A 491 54.24 10.16 -26.24
CA LYS A 491 55.04 11.43 -26.13
C LYS A 491 54.06 12.64 -26.31
N GLY A 492 54.22 13.83 -25.71
CA GLY A 492 55.09 14.30 -24.62
C GLY A 492 55.40 15.83 -24.67
N LYS A 493 55.80 16.44 -23.53
CA LYS A 493 56.38 17.81 -23.34
C LYS A 493 55.43 19.04 -23.41
N ALA A 494 55.68 20.20 -22.75
CA ALA A 494 56.65 20.57 -21.68
C ALA A 494 56.36 21.94 -21.00
N ALA A 495 56.98 22.17 -19.81
CA ALA A 495 57.33 23.44 -19.15
C ALA A 495 56.18 24.38 -18.67
N SER A 496 56.24 25.15 -17.56
CA SER A 496 57.23 25.41 -16.48
C SER A 496 56.45 25.80 -15.17
N ALA A 497 56.94 26.30 -14.02
CA ALA A 497 58.25 26.78 -13.52
C ALA A 497 58.36 26.55 -11.98
N THR A 498 59.16 27.33 -11.22
CA THR A 498 59.19 27.34 -9.72
C THR A 498 59.83 28.64 -9.19
N PRO A 499 59.65 29.04 -7.91
CA PRO A 499 60.40 28.51 -6.74
C PRO A 499 59.50 28.17 -5.53
N ALA A 500 59.89 27.49 -4.44
CA ALA A 500 61.05 26.65 -4.04
C ALA A 500 60.58 25.83 -2.77
N LYS A 501 61.28 25.45 -1.68
CA LYS A 501 62.65 25.65 -1.13
C LYS A 501 62.92 24.66 0.03
N LYS A 502 63.90 23.74 -0.11
CA LYS A 502 64.55 22.90 0.96
C LYS A 502 63.65 21.86 1.72
N GLU A 503 64.12 20.68 2.16
CA GLU A 503 65.43 20.02 1.96
C GLU A 503 65.39 18.47 2.09
N ALA A 504 66.28 17.81 1.32
CA ALA A 504 67.02 16.54 1.56
C ALA A 504 66.38 15.38 2.37
N GLU A 505 66.11 14.22 1.74
CA GLU A 505 66.96 12.99 1.70
C GLU A 505 66.69 11.98 2.86
N LYS A 506 66.91 10.65 2.75
CA LYS A 506 67.57 9.85 1.70
C LYS A 506 66.95 8.43 1.54
N LYS A 507 66.61 8.08 0.30
CA LYS A 507 66.88 6.82 -0.43
C LYS A 507 66.78 5.41 0.25
N VAL A 508 66.05 4.52 -0.45
CA VAL A 508 66.46 3.14 -0.88
C VAL A 508 66.46 2.05 0.22
N SER A 509 66.08 0.78 0.01
CA SER A 509 65.82 -0.04 -1.21
C SER A 509 64.62 -1.00 -1.07
N THR A 510 63.88 -1.20 -2.18
CA THR A 510 63.10 -2.41 -2.50
C THR A 510 64.04 -3.56 -2.97
N PRO A 511 63.64 -4.84 -3.21
CA PRO A 511 62.27 -5.35 -3.44
C PRO A 511 61.95 -6.76 -2.84
N ALA A 512 60.80 -7.31 -3.27
CA ALA A 512 60.52 -8.74 -3.48
C ALA A 512 60.35 -9.68 -2.25
N LYS A 513 59.62 -10.80 -2.34
CA LYS A 513 58.52 -11.26 -3.24
C LYS A 513 57.97 -12.59 -2.68
N ALA A 514 56.64 -12.77 -2.65
CA ALA A 514 55.94 -14.06 -2.40
C ALA A 514 56.19 -14.72 -1.01
N ALA A 515 55.41 -15.69 -0.54
CA ALA A 515 53.99 -16.03 -0.78
C ALA A 515 53.44 -16.82 0.44
N ALA A 516 52.16 -17.21 0.38
CA ALA A 516 51.41 -17.85 1.46
C ALA A 516 51.98 -19.16 2.01
N ALA A 517 51.85 -19.36 3.33
CA ALA A 517 51.25 -20.56 3.92
C ALA A 517 50.87 -20.36 5.40
N ALA A 518 49.77 -20.99 5.82
CA ALA A 518 49.49 -21.37 7.20
C ALA A 518 49.65 -22.91 7.31
N PRO A 519 49.37 -23.62 8.42
CA PRO A 519 49.01 -23.19 9.79
C PRO A 519 49.85 -23.91 10.88
N ALA A 520 49.56 -23.69 12.18
CA ALA A 520 49.50 -24.74 13.22
C ALA A 520 49.15 -24.17 14.60
N LYS A 521 48.64 -25.03 15.52
CA LYS A 521 48.49 -24.75 16.96
C LYS A 521 49.47 -25.62 17.75
N ILE A 522 50.08 -25.07 18.80
CA ILE A 522 50.68 -25.83 19.91
C ILE A 522 50.11 -25.25 21.23
N ALA A 523 50.03 -26.05 22.30
CA ALA A 523 49.11 -25.80 23.40
C ALA A 523 49.70 -26.01 24.82
N LYS A 524 48.96 -25.48 25.81
CA LYS A 524 48.98 -25.77 27.26
C LYS A 524 50.22 -25.39 28.09
N LYS A 525 49.94 -24.70 29.20
CA LYS A 525 50.12 -25.30 30.54
C LYS A 525 49.08 -24.78 31.54
N GLU A 526 48.72 -25.63 32.50
CA GLU A 526 47.83 -25.39 33.65
C GLU A 526 48.69 -25.05 34.89
N ALA A 527 48.19 -24.59 36.05
CA ALA A 527 46.82 -24.43 36.56
C ALA A 527 46.61 -22.99 37.14
N ALA A 528 45.90 -22.63 38.24
CA ALA A 528 45.23 -23.35 39.33
C ALA A 528 44.08 -22.50 39.97
N LYS A 529 43.54 -22.97 41.12
CA LYS A 529 42.55 -22.34 42.03
C LYS A 529 42.73 -23.00 43.43
N PRO A 530 42.13 -22.55 44.57
CA PRO A 530 40.72 -22.09 44.71
C PRO A 530 40.37 -21.02 45.79
N ALA A 531 39.08 -20.60 45.80
CA ALA A 531 38.19 -20.25 46.95
C ALA A 531 38.55 -19.14 47.99
N ALA A 532 37.61 -18.48 48.71
CA ALA A 532 36.18 -18.16 48.50
C ALA A 532 35.61 -17.22 49.61
N LYS A 533 34.49 -16.49 49.33
CA LYS A 533 33.61 -15.71 50.27
C LYS A 533 34.27 -14.45 50.90
N ALA A 534 33.56 -13.39 51.35
CA ALA A 534 32.15 -13.20 51.72
C ALA A 534 31.63 -11.74 51.50
N VAL A 535 30.33 -11.45 51.76
CA VAL A 535 29.69 -10.11 51.77
C VAL A 535 28.56 -10.06 52.83
N PRO A 536 28.50 -9.03 53.71
CA PRO A 536 27.24 -8.33 54.02
C PRO A 536 27.42 -6.82 54.37
N ALA A 537 26.39 -6.13 54.90
CA ALA A 537 25.58 -5.21 54.09
C ALA A 537 24.71 -4.20 54.91
N LYS A 538 24.54 -2.98 54.36
CA LYS A 538 23.48 -1.94 54.64
C LYS A 538 23.48 -1.13 55.96
N SER A 539 22.71 -0.02 55.91
CA SER A 539 22.33 0.95 56.96
C SER A 539 23.38 2.04 57.29
N ALA A 540 23.05 3.28 57.70
CA ALA A 540 21.76 3.95 57.94
C ALA A 540 21.84 5.48 57.66
N ALA A 541 20.72 6.21 57.83
CA ALA A 541 20.67 7.69 57.96
C ALA A 541 20.11 8.07 59.34
N PRO A 542 20.52 9.20 59.96
CA PRO A 542 19.79 10.49 59.85
C PRO A 542 20.77 11.70 59.67
N VAL A 543 20.42 13.00 59.63
CA VAL A 543 19.78 13.89 60.65
C VAL A 543 19.33 15.22 60.00
N LYS A 544 18.38 15.95 60.62
CA LYS A 544 17.89 17.29 60.22
C LYS A 544 18.67 18.45 60.84
N LYS A 545 18.85 19.55 60.11
CA LYS A 545 18.85 20.97 60.54
C LYS A 545 18.63 21.83 59.27
N ALA A 546 17.55 22.61 59.14
CA ALA A 546 17.17 23.85 59.84
C ALA A 546 17.73 25.11 59.12
N ALA A 547 16.86 26.11 58.93
CA ALA A 547 17.04 27.21 57.99
C ALA A 547 17.94 28.35 58.50
N VAL A 548 18.38 29.24 57.59
CA VAL A 548 18.20 30.71 57.65
C VAL A 548 18.57 31.34 56.31
N ALA A 549 17.85 32.39 55.91
CA ALA A 549 18.27 33.43 54.96
C ALA A 549 18.00 34.79 55.63
N PRO A 550 18.78 35.85 55.36
CA PRO A 550 18.21 36.90 54.50
C PRO A 550 19.21 37.79 53.71
N ALA A 551 18.75 38.28 52.54
CA ALA A 551 19.01 39.61 51.95
C ALA A 551 20.49 40.03 51.62
N HIS A 552 20.80 41.14 50.92
CA HIS A 552 19.99 42.26 50.38
C HIS A 552 20.55 42.82 49.05
N ASN A 553 19.67 43.44 48.25
CA ASN A 553 19.82 44.60 47.34
C ASN A 553 21.12 44.88 46.56
N HIS A 554 20.96 45.15 45.25
CA HIS A 554 21.13 46.47 44.57
C HIS A 554 20.97 46.25 43.04
N ALA A 555 20.53 47.18 42.18
CA ALA A 555 19.75 48.42 42.30
C ALA A 555 19.05 48.67 40.93
N ALA A 556 18.17 49.67 40.79
CA ALA A 556 17.36 49.88 39.57
C ALA A 556 17.41 51.31 39.00
N ALA A 557 17.25 51.42 37.68
CA ALA A 557 16.85 52.64 36.96
C ALA A 557 15.96 52.21 35.77
N HIS A 558 14.66 52.55 35.69
CA HIS A 558 13.97 53.84 35.62
C HIS A 558 13.75 54.38 34.19
N ALA A 559 12.52 54.18 33.70
CA ALA A 559 11.81 55.07 32.79
C ALA A 559 10.33 55.15 33.28
N LYS A 560 9.65 56.29 33.05
CA LYS A 560 8.26 56.54 33.54
C LYS A 560 7.26 56.70 32.37
N PRO A 561 5.97 56.36 32.57
CA PRO A 561 4.92 56.49 31.55
C PRO A 561 4.22 57.86 31.55
N VAL A 562 3.48 58.16 30.48
CA VAL A 562 2.58 59.33 30.33
C VAL A 562 1.15 58.86 30.01
N LYS A 563 0.12 59.64 30.36
CA LYS A 563 -1.31 59.36 30.15
C LYS A 563 -2.07 60.57 29.58
N LYS A 564 -3.27 60.28 29.03
CA LYS A 564 -4.45 61.15 28.79
C LYS A 564 -4.58 61.86 27.43
N ALA A 565 -5.62 61.47 26.69
CA ALA A 565 -6.69 62.34 26.16
C ALA A 565 -7.95 61.46 25.96
N ALA A 566 -9.17 62.02 25.93
CA ALA A 566 -10.43 61.26 25.81
C ALA A 566 -11.65 62.15 25.47
N VAL A 567 -12.81 61.52 25.12
CA VAL A 567 -14.18 62.10 25.02
C VAL A 567 -14.38 62.99 23.75
N PRO A 568 -15.59 63.08 23.09
CA PRO A 568 -16.95 62.69 23.53
C PRO A 568 -17.72 61.66 22.66
N GLU A 569 -18.91 61.32 23.16
CA GLU A 569 -19.94 60.44 22.56
C GLU A 569 -20.79 61.12 21.48
N LYS A 570 -21.55 60.32 20.72
CA LYS A 570 -22.98 60.60 20.43
C LYS A 570 -23.83 59.33 20.58
N LYS A 571 -25.02 59.46 21.17
CA LYS A 571 -26.05 58.42 21.30
C LYS A 571 -27.34 58.85 20.60
N ALA A 572 -28.00 57.95 19.87
CA ALA A 572 -29.42 57.99 19.49
C ALA A 572 -29.80 56.64 18.86
N ALA A 573 -31.04 56.14 18.90
CA ALA A 573 -32.15 56.28 19.86
C ALA A 573 -33.13 55.09 19.64
N VAL A 574 -33.99 54.76 20.61
CA VAL A 574 -34.95 53.63 20.49
C VAL A 574 -36.39 54.08 20.75
N PRO A 575 -37.33 53.70 19.87
CA PRO A 575 -38.70 53.32 20.26
C PRO A 575 -39.04 51.89 19.75
N ALA A 576 -39.61 50.90 20.46
CA ALA A 576 -40.31 50.74 21.74
C ALA A 576 -41.85 50.54 21.67
N LYS A 577 -42.27 49.25 21.66
CA LYS A 577 -43.62 48.71 22.02
C LYS A 577 -44.71 48.94 20.94
N LYS A 578 -45.79 48.15 20.81
CA LYS A 578 -46.65 47.44 21.79
C LYS A 578 -47.09 45.99 21.35
N PRO A 579 -47.84 45.22 22.18
CA PRO A 579 -47.90 43.73 22.13
C PRO A 579 -49.33 43.14 22.00
N VAL A 580 -49.57 41.93 22.56
CA VAL A 580 -50.81 41.09 22.64
C VAL A 580 -50.86 40.04 21.50
N ALA A 581 -51.21 38.75 21.70
CA ALA A 581 -52.03 38.08 22.73
C ALA A 581 -51.42 36.84 23.43
N LYS A 582 -52.12 36.35 24.49
CA LYS A 582 -52.01 35.01 25.11
C LYS A 582 -53.24 34.19 24.69
N LYS A 583 -53.26 32.85 24.59
CA LYS A 583 -53.38 31.81 25.64
C LYS A 583 -53.79 30.49 24.90
N PRO A 584 -53.96 29.31 25.53
CA PRO A 584 -53.51 28.84 26.85
C PRO A 584 -52.71 27.52 26.81
N ALA A 585 -52.14 27.13 27.96
CA ALA A 585 -51.78 25.73 28.23
C ALA A 585 -52.82 25.10 29.18
N PRO A 586 -53.09 23.78 29.11
CA PRO A 586 -53.88 23.07 30.12
C PRO A 586 -53.14 22.99 31.47
N LYS A 587 -53.90 22.82 32.56
CA LYS A 587 -53.37 22.71 33.94
C LYS A 587 -53.52 21.27 34.49
N PRO A 588 -52.78 20.91 35.57
CA PRO A 588 -52.71 19.53 36.06
C PRO A 588 -53.89 19.13 36.96
N VAL A 589 -54.07 17.81 37.12
CA VAL A 589 -54.94 17.17 38.13
C VAL A 589 -54.07 16.26 39.01
N ALA A 590 -54.41 16.13 40.30
CA ALA A 590 -53.52 15.54 41.31
C ALA A 590 -53.95 14.15 41.84
N LYS A 591 -52.93 13.32 42.08
CA LYS A 591 -52.83 12.12 42.94
C LYS A 591 -54.09 11.64 43.70
N LYS A 592 -54.31 10.31 43.67
CA LYS A 592 -54.25 9.48 44.90
C LYS A 592 -53.93 7.99 44.65
N THR A 593 -52.88 7.52 45.34
CA THR A 593 -52.65 6.17 45.92
C THR A 593 -52.97 4.87 45.16
N ALA A 594 -51.91 4.12 44.82
CA ALA A 594 -51.78 2.66 45.02
C ALA A 594 -50.28 2.25 45.10
N LYS A 595 -49.96 1.06 45.63
CA LYS A 595 -48.59 0.48 45.76
C LYS A 595 -48.58 -0.97 45.17
N PRO A 596 -47.49 -1.77 45.17
CA PRO A 596 -46.85 -2.21 43.92
C PRO A 596 -46.83 -3.73 43.67
N THR A 597 -45.96 -4.18 42.72
CA THR A 597 -45.59 -5.57 42.30
C THR A 597 -46.43 -6.18 41.17
N PRO A 598 -45.96 -7.24 40.45
CA PRO A 598 -44.61 -7.85 40.39
C PRO A 598 -44.02 -7.93 38.95
N LYS A 599 -42.85 -8.58 38.79
CA LYS A 599 -42.20 -8.89 37.49
C LYS A 599 -42.88 -10.05 36.75
N PRO A 600 -42.83 -10.12 35.40
CA PRO A 600 -43.08 -11.35 34.64
C PRO A 600 -42.05 -12.45 34.92
N ALA A 601 -42.42 -13.71 34.73
CA ALA A 601 -41.69 -14.87 35.26
C ALA A 601 -40.96 -15.73 34.22
N VAL A 602 -39.89 -16.40 34.69
CA VAL A 602 -39.20 -17.50 33.99
C VAL A 602 -40.07 -18.75 34.01
N LYS A 603 -40.24 -19.43 32.86
CA LYS A 603 -40.91 -20.76 32.82
C LYS A 603 -39.98 -21.86 33.32
N LYS A 604 -40.51 -22.75 34.16
CA LYS A 604 -39.93 -24.05 34.53
C LYS A 604 -40.95 -25.16 34.26
N ALA A 605 -40.46 -26.29 33.76
CA ALA A 605 -41.07 -27.62 33.92
C ALA A 605 -39.94 -28.52 34.44
N ALA A 606 -39.98 -29.01 35.68
CA ALA A 606 -40.83 -30.09 36.22
C ALA A 606 -40.13 -31.46 36.08
N PRO A 607 -39.58 -32.04 37.17
CA PRO A 607 -38.80 -33.28 37.12
C PRO A 607 -39.64 -34.55 37.38
N LYS A 608 -39.11 -35.71 37.01
CA LYS A 608 -39.47 -37.03 37.57
C LYS A 608 -38.20 -37.74 38.08
N ALA A 609 -38.39 -38.81 38.87
CA ALA A 609 -37.40 -39.33 39.81
C ALA A 609 -36.84 -40.72 39.43
N ALA A 610 -36.15 -41.34 40.41
CA ALA A 610 -35.69 -42.75 40.47
C ALA A 610 -34.25 -43.09 40.01
N LYS A 611 -33.35 -43.01 40.99
CA LYS A 611 -32.25 -43.96 41.32
C LYS A 611 -32.65 -45.44 41.07
N PRO A 612 -31.71 -46.41 40.86
CA PRO A 612 -30.81 -46.82 41.97
C PRO A 612 -29.41 -47.44 41.67
N ALA A 613 -28.57 -47.38 42.72
CA ALA A 613 -27.38 -48.22 42.99
C ALA A 613 -26.14 -48.04 42.03
N LYS A 614 -24.91 -48.43 42.39
CA LYS A 614 -24.39 -49.22 43.54
C LYS A 614 -22.97 -48.74 43.99
N LYS A 615 -22.50 -49.35 45.08
CA LYS A 615 -21.18 -49.34 45.76
C LYS A 615 -19.91 -49.34 44.84
N ALA A 616 -18.67 -49.03 45.28
CA ALA A 616 -18.13 -48.27 46.44
C ALA A 616 -16.57 -48.24 46.47
N ALA A 617 -15.99 -47.35 47.29
CA ALA A 617 -14.86 -47.56 48.23
C ALA A 617 -13.35 -47.43 47.82
N LYS A 618 -12.58 -47.03 48.86
CA LYS A 618 -11.15 -47.25 49.20
C LYS A 618 -10.01 -46.48 48.47
N LYS A 619 -9.47 -45.50 49.21
CA LYS A 619 -8.06 -45.38 49.71
C LYS A 619 -6.89 -45.95 48.86
N LYS A 620 -5.91 -45.05 48.66
CA LYS A 620 -4.44 -45.28 48.62
C LYS A 620 -3.90 -46.42 47.74
N ARG A 621 -3.05 -46.03 46.79
CA ARG A 621 -1.61 -46.15 47.07
C ARG A 621 -0.88 -44.86 46.69
#